data_AF-A0A3C0VK81-F1
#
_entry.id   AF-A0A3C0VK81-F1
#
_cell.length_a   1.000
_cell.length_b   1.000
_cell.length_c   1.000
_cell.angle_alpha   90.00
_cell.angle_beta   90.00
_cell.angle_gamma   90.00
#
_symmetry.space_group_name_H-M   'P 1'
#
loop_
_entity.id
_entity.type
_entity.pdbx_description
1 polymer ?
#
loop_
_entity_poly.entity_id
_entity_poly.type
_entity_poly.pdbx_seq_one_letter_code
_entity_poly.pdbx_strand_id
1 'polypeptide(L)'
;MGCDREDDPYPVRVDGRPERAEGRFGTAIEFGDACRAVSVEGHGFSDDAGTIEAWVRLGGERRDAGTIFRLDGNPWTYHIVDTQGEAVRYVVYDGTSGRSVTSAALDAGWHHICALHDAAKGVFELFVDGASCGSAAYTRTTCAAAPYLHIGALVSDGKAQNRFLGRVDAVRLSRAARAPSPDGAGGAAAVDADTTVVLDFDEESGPPREASGRPRRAGPPSLDHAFTARGTCDAAFDFLERFCGVRWYAPTELGMVYPTRATLQVEGEDIRRAPAFEFRHHAPSGIAHAYLGLSAAPSDEELRRFVCRRRLGGRNFMTNHSFYDFYDRFWEKNAARADLFEGRRAEFFARGYEGRPPQLCYTSPELVAQVVKDARARLDGGAEYVQLVPMDNDQQCRCEGCQALLDKENRSRQFSTG
;
A
#
# COMPACT_ATOMS: atom_id res chain seq x y z
N MET A 1 6.35 -12.83 -3.67
CA MET A 1 5.97 -12.89 -2.24
C MET A 1 4.46 -12.70 -2.20
N GLY A 2 3.70 -13.79 -2.40
CA GLY A 2 2.25 -13.70 -2.58
C GLY A 2 1.54 -13.34 -1.28
N CYS A 3 0.46 -12.56 -1.38
CA CYS A 3 -0.58 -12.60 -0.38
C CYS A 3 -1.47 -13.78 -0.75
N ASP A 4 -1.76 -14.69 0.19
CA ASP A 4 -2.73 -15.76 -0.07
C ASP A 4 -4.14 -15.19 0.12
N ARG A 5 -4.46 -14.17 -0.68
CA ARG A 5 -5.80 -13.62 -0.77
C ARG A 5 -6.50 -14.36 -1.91
N GLU A 6 -7.64 -14.98 -1.61
CA GLU A 6 -8.64 -15.22 -2.65
C GLU A 6 -8.86 -13.85 -3.33
N ASP A 7 -8.62 -13.80 -4.65
CA ASP A 7 -8.66 -12.58 -5.46
C ASP A 7 -7.56 -11.53 -5.23
N ASP A 8 -6.30 -11.92 -4.96
CA ASP A 8 -5.17 -10.97 -5.02
C ASP A 8 -5.07 -10.35 -6.43
N PRO A 9 -5.38 -9.06 -6.61
CA PRO A 9 -5.31 -8.42 -7.92
C PRO A 9 -3.89 -8.06 -8.31
N TYR A 10 -2.89 -8.31 -7.46
CA TYR A 10 -1.50 -7.93 -7.72
C TYR A 10 -1.10 -8.28 -9.16
N PRO A 11 -0.61 -7.29 -9.94
CA PRO A 11 -0.13 -5.97 -9.52
C PRO A 11 -1.18 -4.84 -9.46
N VAL A 12 -2.44 -5.14 -9.72
CA VAL A 12 -3.52 -4.16 -9.83
C VAL A 12 -4.05 -3.80 -8.43
N ARG A 13 -4.33 -2.53 -8.22
CA ARG A 13 -5.04 -1.99 -7.05
C ARG A 13 -6.26 -1.22 -7.51
N VAL A 14 -7.34 -1.31 -6.75
CA VAL A 14 -8.58 -0.60 -7.03
C VAL A 14 -8.87 0.35 -5.89
N ASP A 15 -9.12 1.63 -6.20
CA ASP A 15 -9.70 2.58 -5.25
C ASP A 15 -11.22 2.55 -5.39
N GLY A 16 -11.88 1.91 -4.42
CA GLY A 16 -13.32 1.65 -4.44
C GLY A 16 -13.66 0.23 -4.90
N ARG A 17 -14.81 0.07 -5.57
CA ARG A 17 -15.33 -1.20 -6.07
C ARG A 17 -15.44 -1.12 -7.60
N PRO A 18 -14.82 -2.05 -8.36
CA PRO A 18 -14.98 -2.09 -9.81
C PRO A 18 -16.45 -2.23 -10.20
N GLU A 19 -16.94 -1.36 -11.08
CA GLU A 19 -18.28 -1.46 -11.66
C GLU A 19 -18.12 -1.78 -13.14
N ARG A 20 -18.51 -2.99 -13.52
CA ARG A 20 -18.44 -3.47 -14.89
C ARG A 20 -19.68 -3.06 -15.66
N ALA A 21 -19.47 -2.65 -16.90
CA ALA A 21 -20.53 -2.30 -17.82
C ALA A 21 -20.18 -2.76 -19.24
N GLU A 22 -21.11 -2.61 -20.18
CA GLU A 22 -20.83 -2.89 -21.60
C GLU A 22 -19.61 -2.10 -22.09
N GLY A 23 -18.61 -2.84 -22.56
CA GLY A 23 -17.36 -2.32 -23.09
C GLY A 23 -17.40 -2.10 -24.60
N ARG A 24 -16.28 -1.63 -25.14
CA ARG A 24 -16.02 -1.68 -26.59
C ARG A 24 -15.80 -3.13 -27.01
N PHE A 25 -15.10 -3.90 -26.19
CA PHE A 25 -14.90 -5.34 -26.30
C PHE A 25 -15.32 -5.96 -24.97
N GLY A 26 -16.31 -6.86 -24.99
CA GLY A 26 -16.79 -7.49 -23.75
C GLY A 26 -17.25 -6.46 -22.71
N THR A 27 -16.54 -6.35 -21.59
CA THR A 27 -16.88 -5.44 -20.49
C THR A 27 -15.79 -4.41 -20.18
N ALA A 28 -16.23 -3.22 -19.80
CA ALA A 28 -15.38 -2.11 -19.37
C ALA A 28 -15.55 -1.81 -17.88
N ILE A 29 -14.61 -1.06 -17.31
CA ILE A 29 -14.78 -0.46 -15.98
C ILE A 29 -15.38 0.94 -16.10
N GLU A 30 -16.44 1.19 -15.35
CA GLU A 30 -17.01 2.51 -15.14
C GLU A 30 -16.30 3.24 -13.99
N PHE A 31 -15.72 4.38 -14.32
CA PHE A 31 -15.09 5.29 -13.37
C PHE A 31 -16.12 6.32 -12.91
N GLY A 32 -16.49 6.21 -11.64
CA GLY A 32 -17.56 6.95 -10.98
C GLY A 32 -17.33 6.96 -9.47
N ASP A 33 -18.37 7.13 -8.66
CA ASP A 33 -18.22 7.19 -7.20
C ASP A 33 -17.89 5.84 -6.56
N ALA A 34 -18.32 4.75 -7.19
CA ALA A 34 -18.01 3.40 -6.75
C ALA A 34 -16.57 2.99 -7.08
N CYS A 35 -16.12 3.15 -8.33
CA CYS A 35 -14.74 2.89 -8.76
C CYS A 35 -14.08 4.20 -9.15
N ARG A 36 -13.09 4.66 -8.37
CA ARG A 36 -12.46 5.96 -8.62
C ARG A 36 -11.17 5.82 -9.40
N ALA A 37 -10.42 4.74 -9.16
CA ALA A 37 -9.17 4.49 -9.85
C ALA A 37 -8.84 3.00 -9.93
N VAL A 38 -8.11 2.64 -10.99
CA VAL A 38 -7.36 1.40 -11.10
C VAL A 38 -5.89 1.79 -11.21
N SER A 39 -5.01 1.13 -10.46
CA SER A 39 -3.58 1.44 -10.41
C SER A 39 -2.75 0.18 -10.61
N VAL A 40 -1.73 0.23 -11.46
CA VAL A 40 -0.85 -0.92 -11.74
C VAL A 40 0.54 -0.67 -11.19
N GLU A 41 0.95 -1.49 -10.22
CA GLU A 41 2.31 -1.48 -9.65
C GLU A 41 3.29 -2.22 -10.58
N GLY A 42 4.55 -1.76 -10.66
CA GLY A 42 5.54 -2.41 -11.52
C GLY A 42 5.13 -2.44 -13.00
N HIS A 43 4.42 -1.40 -13.45
CA HIS A 43 3.84 -1.26 -14.78
C HIS A 43 4.85 -1.44 -15.92
N GLY A 44 6.14 -1.12 -15.71
CA GLY A 44 7.18 -1.33 -16.73
C GLY A 44 7.24 -0.27 -17.82
N PHE A 45 6.80 0.94 -17.50
CA PHE A 45 6.99 2.10 -18.37
C PHE A 45 8.48 2.31 -18.64
N SER A 46 8.79 2.79 -19.84
CA SER A 46 10.14 3.12 -20.28
C SER A 46 10.16 4.57 -20.68
N ASP A 47 11.04 5.39 -20.09
CA ASP A 47 11.23 6.79 -20.51
C ASP A 47 11.92 6.89 -21.90
N ASP A 48 12.42 5.78 -22.45
CA ASP A 48 13.11 5.76 -23.74
C ASP A 48 12.13 5.78 -24.92
N ALA A 49 11.05 5.01 -24.80
CA ALA A 49 9.98 4.92 -25.79
C ALA A 49 8.78 4.17 -25.19
N GLY A 50 7.59 4.46 -25.69
CA GLY A 50 6.41 3.70 -25.31
C GLY A 50 5.13 4.19 -25.96
N THR A 51 4.09 3.37 -25.76
CA THR A 51 2.72 3.65 -26.16
C THR A 51 1.80 3.23 -25.03
N ILE A 52 0.93 4.15 -24.58
CA ILE A 52 -0.21 3.83 -23.72
C ILE A 52 -1.50 4.08 -24.49
N GLU A 53 -2.38 3.08 -24.55
CA GLU A 53 -3.63 3.17 -25.32
C GLU A 53 -4.79 2.48 -24.59
N ALA A 54 -6.01 2.94 -24.86
CA ALA A 54 -7.25 2.29 -24.46
C ALA A 54 -8.44 2.81 -25.27
N TRP A 55 -9.52 2.06 -25.22
CA TRP A 55 -10.83 2.58 -25.54
C TRP A 55 -11.40 3.32 -24.34
N VAL A 56 -11.87 4.55 -24.55
CA VAL A 56 -12.40 5.43 -23.52
C VAL A 56 -13.78 5.91 -23.94
N ARG A 57 -14.79 5.63 -23.12
CA ARG A 57 -16.15 6.14 -23.32
C ARG A 57 -16.31 7.47 -22.60
N LEU A 58 -16.36 8.54 -23.36
CA LEU A 58 -16.55 9.90 -22.87
C LEU A 58 -18.04 10.19 -22.66
N GLY A 59 -18.38 10.81 -21.53
CA GLY A 59 -19.71 11.33 -21.25
C GLY A 59 -19.97 12.70 -21.91
N GLY A 60 -21.22 13.14 -21.86
CA GLY A 60 -21.61 14.51 -22.27
C GLY A 60 -21.16 15.58 -21.27
N GLU A 61 -21.20 15.28 -19.97
CA GLU A 61 -20.55 16.09 -18.94
C GLU A 61 -19.16 15.55 -18.62
N ARG A 62 -18.16 16.44 -18.65
CA ARG A 62 -16.75 16.08 -18.41
C ARG A 62 -16.17 17.00 -17.36
N ARG A 63 -15.32 16.44 -16.50
CA ARG A 63 -14.51 17.22 -15.58
C ARG A 63 -13.26 17.70 -16.30
N ASP A 64 -12.88 18.94 -16.09
CA ASP A 64 -11.55 19.39 -16.47
C ASP A 64 -10.49 18.66 -15.67
N ALA A 65 -9.39 18.33 -16.34
CA ALA A 65 -8.29 17.52 -15.80
C ALA A 65 -8.76 16.16 -15.26
N GLY A 66 -9.78 15.55 -15.86
CA GLY A 66 -10.19 14.17 -15.54
C GLY A 66 -9.14 13.18 -16.04
N THR A 67 -8.47 12.48 -15.14
CA THR A 67 -7.33 11.60 -15.43
C THR A 67 -7.79 10.32 -16.11
N ILE A 68 -7.44 10.14 -17.39
CA ILE A 68 -7.55 8.85 -18.07
C ILE A 68 -6.33 8.00 -17.71
N PHE A 69 -5.12 8.53 -17.89
CA PHE A 69 -3.86 7.90 -17.50
C PHE A 69 -2.94 8.87 -16.78
N ARG A 70 -2.19 8.40 -15.79
CA ARG A 70 -1.17 9.21 -15.13
C ARG A 70 -0.01 8.40 -14.55
N LEU A 71 1.19 8.95 -14.72
CA LEU A 71 2.43 8.49 -14.11
C LEU A 71 3.14 9.69 -13.48
N ASP A 72 3.53 9.57 -12.21
CA ASP A 72 4.31 10.60 -11.49
C ASP A 72 5.65 9.99 -11.07
N GLY A 73 6.72 10.41 -11.74
CA GLY A 73 8.09 9.97 -11.50
C GLY A 73 8.73 10.64 -10.28
N ASN A 74 9.90 10.16 -9.88
CA ASN A 74 10.72 10.72 -8.81
C ASN A 74 12.21 10.71 -9.19
N PRO A 75 12.91 11.86 -9.35
CA PRO A 75 12.46 13.25 -9.18
C PRO A 75 11.21 13.63 -9.98
N TRP A 76 10.43 14.62 -9.52
CA TRP A 76 9.08 14.87 -10.04
C TRP A 76 9.05 15.26 -11.53
N THR A 77 8.58 14.32 -12.35
CA THR A 77 8.21 14.46 -13.77
C THR A 77 6.89 13.73 -13.97
N TYR A 78 6.13 14.01 -15.03
CA TYR A 78 4.88 13.27 -15.25
C TYR A 78 4.48 13.10 -16.71
N HIS A 79 3.70 12.06 -16.94
CA HIS A 79 2.87 11.87 -18.13
C HIS A 79 1.40 11.86 -17.68
N ILE A 80 0.56 12.68 -18.29
CA ILE A 80 -0.88 12.70 -17.99
C ILE A 80 -1.66 12.70 -19.31
N VAL A 81 -2.60 11.77 -19.44
CA VAL A 81 -3.67 11.83 -20.43
C VAL A 81 -4.94 12.20 -19.69
N ASP A 82 -5.50 13.39 -19.96
CA ASP A 82 -6.66 13.91 -19.26
C ASP A 82 -7.72 14.52 -20.19
N THR A 83 -8.93 14.71 -19.67
CA THR A 83 -9.97 15.50 -20.33
C THR A 83 -9.73 17.00 -20.14
N GLN A 84 -9.98 17.79 -21.18
CA GLN A 84 -9.91 19.24 -21.22
C GLN A 84 -11.14 19.78 -21.97
N GLY A 85 -12.18 20.12 -21.22
CA GLY A 85 -13.51 20.37 -21.76
C GLY A 85 -13.98 19.18 -22.60
N GLU A 86 -14.28 19.45 -23.88
CA GLU A 86 -14.70 18.44 -24.86
C GLU A 86 -13.52 17.73 -25.56
N ALA A 87 -12.28 18.07 -25.24
CA ALA A 87 -11.09 17.45 -25.83
C ALA A 87 -10.40 16.49 -24.85
N VAL A 88 -9.46 15.72 -25.39
CA VAL A 88 -8.48 14.92 -24.63
C VAL A 88 -7.10 15.53 -24.86
N ARG A 89 -6.29 15.58 -23.80
CA ARG A 89 -4.94 16.13 -23.83
C ARG A 89 -3.94 15.11 -23.31
N TYR A 90 -2.79 15.05 -23.97
CA TYR A 90 -1.59 14.38 -23.48
C TYR A 90 -0.56 15.43 -23.11
N VAL A 91 -0.15 15.47 -21.84
CA VAL A 91 0.85 16.41 -21.30
C VAL A 91 2.01 15.65 -20.69
N VAL A 92 3.22 16.15 -20.96
CA VAL A 92 4.47 15.67 -20.40
C VAL A 92 5.20 16.82 -19.72
N TYR A 93 5.66 16.61 -18.49
CA TYR A 93 6.52 17.53 -17.75
C TYR A 93 7.85 16.87 -17.45
N ASP A 94 8.95 17.49 -17.92
CA ASP A 94 10.31 16.95 -17.84
C ASP A 94 11.09 17.41 -16.59
N GLY A 95 10.40 17.99 -15.60
CA GLY A 95 11.03 18.60 -14.42
C GLY A 95 11.43 20.07 -14.64
N THR A 96 11.36 20.57 -15.88
CA THR A 96 11.66 21.98 -16.21
C THR A 96 10.50 22.64 -16.95
N SER A 97 9.89 21.97 -17.92
CA SER A 97 8.85 22.53 -18.79
C SER A 97 7.76 21.50 -19.07
N GLY A 98 6.51 21.96 -19.01
CA GLY A 98 5.34 21.18 -19.41
C GLY A 98 4.99 21.45 -20.88
N ARG A 99 4.79 20.39 -21.66
CA ARG A 99 4.35 20.47 -23.05
C ARG A 99 3.13 19.57 -23.23
N SER A 100 2.19 19.98 -24.08
CA SER A 100 0.97 19.21 -24.30
C SER A 100 0.53 19.19 -25.76
N VAL A 101 -0.13 18.11 -26.15
CA VAL A 101 -0.92 17.99 -27.37
C VAL A 101 -2.38 17.78 -26.95
N THR A 102 -3.30 18.50 -27.57
CA THR A 102 -4.74 18.42 -27.28
C THR A 102 -5.50 18.09 -28.56
N SER A 103 -6.46 17.17 -28.49
CA SER A 103 -7.32 16.83 -29.62
C SER A 103 -8.28 17.97 -29.98
N ALA A 104 -8.96 17.83 -31.12
CA ALA A 104 -10.20 18.56 -31.35
C ALA A 104 -11.28 18.14 -30.33
N ALA A 105 -12.41 18.86 -30.30
CA ALA A 105 -13.58 18.46 -29.54
C ALA A 105 -14.06 17.07 -30.00
N LEU A 106 -14.39 16.22 -29.04
CA LEU A 106 -14.84 14.85 -29.24
C LEU A 106 -16.27 14.72 -28.72
N ASP A 107 -17.14 14.08 -29.49
CA ASP A 107 -18.50 13.76 -29.08
C ASP A 107 -18.52 12.80 -27.89
N ALA A 108 -19.69 12.65 -27.26
CA ALA A 108 -19.88 11.60 -26.26
C ALA A 108 -19.92 10.22 -26.97
N GLY A 109 -19.17 9.25 -26.45
CA GLY A 109 -19.04 7.96 -27.11
C GLY A 109 -17.70 7.29 -26.84
N TRP A 110 -17.50 6.14 -27.49
CA TRP A 110 -16.25 5.40 -27.45
C TRP A 110 -15.24 6.02 -28.41
N HIS A 111 -14.08 6.38 -27.88
CA HIS A 111 -12.92 6.83 -28.65
C HIS A 111 -11.70 6.01 -28.28
N HIS A 112 -10.88 5.64 -29.26
CA HIS A 112 -9.59 5.03 -29.02
C HIS A 112 -8.55 6.12 -28.77
N ILE A 113 -8.01 6.19 -27.55
CA ILE A 113 -7.02 7.19 -27.15
C ILE A 113 -5.66 6.52 -27.05
N CYS A 114 -4.66 7.06 -27.75
CA CYS A 114 -3.31 6.52 -27.77
C CYS A 114 -2.27 7.64 -27.60
N ALA A 115 -1.44 7.52 -26.57
CA ALA A 115 -0.35 8.44 -26.26
C ALA A 115 0.99 7.74 -26.45
N LEU A 116 1.83 8.29 -27.32
CA LEU A 116 3.12 7.74 -27.73
C LEU A 116 4.25 8.68 -27.35
N HIS A 117 5.41 8.15 -26.96
CA HIS A 117 6.64 8.92 -26.81
C HIS A 117 7.85 8.14 -27.34
N ASP A 118 8.85 8.88 -27.83
CA ASP A 118 10.08 8.34 -28.40
C ASP A 118 11.23 9.33 -28.12
N ALA A 119 12.11 8.99 -27.17
CA ALA A 119 13.25 9.81 -26.79
C ALA A 119 14.30 9.92 -27.90
N ALA A 120 14.46 8.88 -28.72
CA ALA A 120 15.44 8.88 -29.80
C ALA A 120 15.02 9.86 -30.92
N LYS A 121 13.72 10.01 -31.15
CA LYS A 121 13.17 11.02 -32.06
C LYS A 121 12.90 12.36 -31.38
N GLY A 122 12.89 12.41 -30.05
CA GLY A 122 12.62 13.61 -29.27
C GLY A 122 11.19 14.10 -29.39
N VAL A 123 10.21 13.19 -29.57
CA VAL A 123 8.79 13.54 -29.75
C VAL A 123 7.87 12.71 -28.87
N PHE A 124 6.75 13.33 -28.48
CA PHE A 124 5.56 12.62 -28.02
C PHE A 124 4.36 13.08 -28.84
N GLU A 125 3.37 12.20 -29.00
CA GLU A 125 2.25 12.36 -29.92
C GLU A 125 0.96 11.80 -29.30
N LEU A 126 -0.17 12.44 -29.60
CA LEU A 126 -1.50 11.97 -29.22
C LEU A 126 -2.26 11.55 -30.48
N PHE A 127 -2.88 10.39 -30.42
CA PHE A 127 -3.80 9.88 -31.44
C PHE A 127 -5.19 9.67 -30.84
N VAL A 128 -6.21 10.03 -31.61
CA VAL A 128 -7.61 9.70 -31.32
C VAL A 128 -8.20 8.99 -32.52
N ASP A 129 -8.81 7.83 -32.30
CA ASP A 129 -9.42 6.99 -33.34
C ASP A 129 -8.45 6.67 -34.50
N GLY A 130 -7.17 6.53 -34.19
CA GLY A 130 -6.09 6.26 -35.14
C GLY A 130 -5.52 7.49 -35.85
N ALA A 131 -6.14 8.66 -35.72
CA ALA A 131 -5.68 9.91 -36.32
C ALA A 131 -4.79 10.72 -35.36
N SER A 132 -3.69 11.27 -35.86
CA SER A 132 -2.81 12.14 -35.07
C SER A 132 -3.51 13.46 -34.73
N CYS A 133 -3.43 13.86 -33.47
CA CYS A 133 -3.84 15.17 -32.96
C CYS A 133 -2.66 16.17 -32.92
N GLY A 134 -1.48 15.76 -33.38
CA GLY A 134 -0.25 16.53 -33.35
C GLY A 134 0.81 15.95 -32.39
N SER A 135 2.02 16.49 -32.48
CA SER A 135 3.16 16.09 -31.68
C SER A 135 3.84 17.29 -31.02
N ALA A 136 4.62 17.03 -29.98
CA ALA A 136 5.45 18.02 -29.32
C ALA A 136 6.80 17.42 -28.91
N ALA A 137 7.76 18.29 -28.58
CA ALA A 137 9.08 17.87 -28.17
C ALA A 137 9.03 17.04 -26.88
N TYR A 138 9.75 15.93 -26.86
CA TYR A 138 9.89 15.05 -25.72
C TYR A 138 11.31 15.07 -25.19
N THR A 139 11.42 15.28 -23.88
CA THR A 139 12.64 15.09 -23.10
C THR A 139 12.38 13.90 -22.17
N ARG A 140 13.38 13.04 -21.97
CA ARG A 140 13.26 11.90 -21.05
C ARG A 140 12.80 12.37 -19.67
N THR A 141 11.81 11.64 -19.14
CA THR A 141 11.25 11.81 -17.81
C THR A 141 11.88 10.80 -16.85
N THR A 142 11.34 10.70 -15.64
CA THR A 142 11.70 9.72 -14.61
C THR A 142 10.53 8.78 -14.31
N CYS A 143 9.57 8.69 -15.22
CA CYS A 143 8.31 7.98 -15.03
C CYS A 143 8.47 6.45 -15.10
N ALA A 144 9.60 5.92 -15.57
CA ALA A 144 9.94 4.51 -15.38
C ALA A 144 10.06 4.13 -13.90
N ALA A 145 10.37 5.10 -13.02
CA ALA A 145 10.43 4.94 -11.57
C ALA A 145 9.12 5.30 -10.85
N ALA A 146 8.05 5.64 -11.58
CA ALA A 146 6.75 5.88 -10.95
C ALA A 146 6.28 4.63 -10.19
N PRO A 147 5.69 4.77 -9.00
CA PRO A 147 5.24 3.62 -8.22
C PRO A 147 4.03 2.93 -8.86
N TYR A 148 3.18 3.69 -9.56
CA TYR A 148 1.95 3.20 -10.17
C TYR A 148 1.70 3.88 -11.51
N LEU A 149 1.16 3.11 -12.47
CA LEU A 149 0.35 3.64 -13.56
C LEU A 149 -1.07 3.80 -13.04
N HIS A 150 -1.58 5.03 -12.97
CA HIS A 150 -2.94 5.33 -12.54
C HIS A 150 -3.89 5.46 -13.73
N ILE A 151 -5.09 4.91 -13.58
CA ILE A 151 -6.19 4.96 -14.54
C ILE A 151 -7.43 5.48 -13.80
N GLY A 152 -8.09 6.51 -14.33
CA GLY A 152 -9.33 7.08 -13.79
C GLY A 152 -9.16 8.19 -12.74
N ALA A 153 -8.09 8.16 -11.93
CA ALA A 153 -7.74 9.25 -11.00
C ALA A 153 -6.29 9.13 -10.55
N LEU A 154 -5.67 10.24 -10.16
CA LEU A 154 -4.45 10.17 -9.34
C LEU A 154 -4.84 9.70 -7.94
N VAL A 155 -4.19 8.65 -7.42
CA VAL A 155 -4.35 8.25 -6.02
C VAL A 155 -3.08 8.58 -5.26
N SER A 156 -3.15 9.59 -4.39
CA SER A 156 -2.05 10.01 -3.53
C SER A 156 -2.54 10.12 -2.09
N ASP A 157 -1.76 9.60 -1.13
CA ASP A 157 -2.10 9.54 0.30
C ASP A 157 -3.52 8.99 0.58
N GLY A 158 -3.91 7.95 -0.19
CA GLY A 158 -5.22 7.31 -0.09
C GLY A 158 -6.40 8.17 -0.59
N LYS A 159 -6.14 9.28 -1.29
CA LYS A 159 -7.16 10.17 -1.84
C LYS A 159 -7.11 10.19 -3.37
N ALA A 160 -8.25 9.93 -3.99
CA ALA A 160 -8.44 10.08 -5.43
C ALA A 160 -8.63 11.56 -5.81
N GLN A 161 -7.78 12.07 -6.70
CA GLN A 161 -7.77 13.44 -7.23
C GLN A 161 -7.92 13.41 -8.74
N ASN A 162 -8.33 14.53 -9.35
CA ASN A 162 -8.42 14.66 -10.81
C ASN A 162 -9.24 13.52 -11.45
N ARG A 163 -10.41 13.23 -10.88
CA ARG A 163 -11.21 12.06 -11.21
C ARG A 163 -11.82 12.20 -12.60
N PHE A 164 -11.57 11.22 -13.46
CA PHE A 164 -12.30 10.97 -14.70
C PHE A 164 -13.66 10.35 -14.39
N LEU A 165 -14.66 10.73 -15.19
CA LEU A 165 -15.99 10.15 -15.18
C LEU A 165 -16.28 9.60 -16.58
N GLY A 166 -16.46 8.29 -16.69
CA GLY A 166 -16.63 7.61 -17.98
C GLY A 166 -16.27 6.12 -17.87
N ARG A 167 -16.06 5.46 -19.00
CA ARG A 167 -15.66 4.04 -19.03
C ARG A 167 -14.32 3.87 -19.72
N VAL A 168 -13.53 2.90 -19.29
CA VAL A 168 -12.27 2.54 -19.94
C VAL A 168 -12.24 1.04 -20.18
N ASP A 169 -11.73 0.65 -21.36
CA ASP A 169 -11.69 -0.71 -21.86
C ASP A 169 -10.38 -0.96 -22.64
N ALA A 170 -9.93 -2.21 -22.68
CA ALA A 170 -8.78 -2.68 -23.45
C ALA A 170 -7.51 -1.82 -23.25
N VAL A 171 -7.13 -1.61 -21.98
CA VAL A 171 -5.96 -0.79 -21.63
C VAL A 171 -4.68 -1.54 -21.95
N ARG A 172 -3.73 -0.84 -22.57
CA ARG A 172 -2.41 -1.38 -22.90
C ARG A 172 -1.29 -0.40 -22.64
N LEU A 173 -0.17 -0.90 -22.12
CA LEU A 173 1.11 -0.21 -22.07
C LEU A 173 2.20 -1.02 -22.77
N SER A 174 2.90 -0.39 -23.71
CA SER A 174 4.05 -0.95 -24.40
C SER A 174 5.31 -0.11 -24.18
N ARG A 175 6.48 -0.74 -24.09
CA ARG A 175 7.81 -0.06 -24.03
C ARG A 175 8.39 0.30 -25.40
N ALA A 176 7.60 0.14 -26.46
CA ALA A 176 7.96 0.51 -27.82
C ALA A 176 6.94 1.53 -28.34
N ALA A 177 7.44 2.54 -29.05
CA ALA A 177 6.64 3.54 -29.73
C ALA A 177 5.96 2.90 -30.96
N ARG A 178 4.67 2.61 -30.84
CA ARG A 178 3.84 1.91 -31.83
C ARG A 178 2.74 2.81 -32.37
N ALA A 179 2.47 2.68 -33.66
CA ALA A 179 1.29 3.30 -34.27
C ALA A 179 0.01 2.81 -33.56
N PRO A 180 -1.03 3.65 -33.45
CA PRO A 180 -2.28 3.29 -32.77
C PRO A 180 -2.91 2.05 -33.39
N SER A 181 -3.49 1.18 -32.56
CA SER A 181 -4.13 -0.07 -33.01
C SER A 181 -5.58 -0.22 -32.54
N PRO A 182 -6.54 0.63 -33.02
CA PRO A 182 -7.91 0.63 -32.52
C PRO A 182 -8.58 -0.77 -32.54
N ASP A 183 -8.33 -1.54 -33.60
CA ASP A 183 -8.90 -2.89 -33.79
C ASP A 183 -8.09 -4.00 -33.10
N GLY A 184 -6.86 -3.71 -32.65
CA GLY A 184 -5.94 -4.67 -32.02
C GLY A 184 -5.87 -4.59 -30.49
N ALA A 185 -6.47 -3.55 -29.90
CA ALA A 185 -6.40 -3.30 -28.46
C ALA A 185 -7.08 -4.40 -27.62
N GLY A 186 -8.22 -4.95 -28.06
CA GLY A 186 -9.08 -5.86 -27.27
C GLY A 186 -8.86 -7.36 -27.47
N GLY A 187 -7.64 -7.84 -27.74
CA GLY A 187 -7.39 -9.27 -27.95
C GLY A 187 -6.02 -9.78 -27.50
N ALA A 188 -5.98 -11.02 -27.00
CA ALA A 188 -4.78 -11.74 -26.58
C ALA A 188 -3.69 -11.86 -27.67
N ALA A 189 -4.09 -11.81 -28.95
CA ALA A 189 -3.19 -11.90 -30.09
C ALA A 189 -2.23 -10.71 -30.25
N ALA A 190 -2.42 -9.65 -29.48
CA ALA A 190 -1.64 -8.42 -29.61
C ALA A 190 -0.66 -8.21 -28.44
N VAL A 191 -0.53 -9.17 -27.53
CA VAL A 191 0.53 -9.18 -26.51
C VAL A 191 1.84 -9.67 -27.12
N ASP A 192 2.89 -8.86 -27.05
CA ASP A 192 4.23 -9.21 -27.48
C ASP A 192 5.31 -8.88 -26.43
N ALA A 193 6.57 -9.07 -26.78
CA ALA A 193 7.70 -8.88 -25.86
C ALA A 193 7.86 -7.45 -25.32
N ASP A 194 7.22 -6.45 -25.93
CA ASP A 194 7.25 -5.07 -25.44
C ASP A 194 5.99 -4.67 -24.68
N THR A 195 4.98 -5.54 -24.64
CA THR A 195 3.74 -5.31 -23.90
C THR A 195 3.99 -5.54 -22.41
N THR A 196 3.66 -4.54 -21.58
CA THR A 196 4.00 -4.53 -20.14
C THR A 196 2.79 -4.42 -19.22
N VAL A 197 1.66 -3.93 -19.72
CA VAL A 197 0.35 -3.93 -19.04
C VAL A 197 -0.73 -4.25 -20.07
N VAL A 198 -1.65 -5.14 -19.72
CA VAL A 198 -2.94 -5.39 -20.40
C VAL A 198 -4.04 -5.49 -19.35
N LEU A 199 -5.10 -4.70 -19.50
CA LEU A 199 -6.32 -4.80 -18.72
C LEU A 199 -7.52 -4.80 -19.67
N ASP A 200 -8.06 -5.99 -19.95
CA ASP A 200 -9.23 -6.16 -20.82
C ASP A 200 -10.54 -5.93 -20.06
N PHE A 201 -10.52 -6.02 -18.73
CA PHE A 201 -11.71 -5.85 -17.87
C PHE A 201 -12.87 -6.80 -18.19
N ASP A 202 -12.58 -8.01 -18.70
CA ASP A 202 -13.57 -9.03 -19.07
C ASP A 202 -13.89 -10.06 -17.98
N GLU A 203 -13.31 -9.93 -16.78
CA GLU A 203 -13.56 -10.91 -15.72
C GLU A 203 -15.01 -10.84 -15.22
N GLU A 204 -15.65 -12.00 -15.01
CA GLU A 204 -17.05 -12.06 -14.55
C GLU A 204 -17.28 -11.37 -13.19
N SER A 205 -16.27 -11.44 -12.31
CA SER A 205 -16.31 -10.84 -10.98
C SER A 205 -14.90 -10.61 -10.43
N GLY A 206 -14.81 -9.95 -9.27
CA GLY A 206 -13.55 -9.63 -8.63
C GLY A 206 -12.81 -8.46 -9.28
N PRO A 207 -11.62 -8.14 -8.77
CA PRO A 207 -10.82 -7.02 -9.27
C PRO A 207 -10.25 -7.31 -10.67
N PRO A 208 -9.92 -6.27 -11.45
CA PRO A 208 -9.25 -6.43 -12.74
C PRO A 208 -7.94 -7.21 -12.62
N ARG A 209 -7.67 -8.07 -13.62
CA ARG A 209 -6.44 -8.85 -13.72
C ARG A 209 -5.56 -8.27 -14.80
N GLU A 210 -4.26 -8.25 -14.50
CA GLU A 210 -3.26 -7.88 -15.48
C GLU A 210 -2.89 -9.09 -16.34
N ALA A 211 -3.08 -8.98 -17.66
CA ALA A 211 -3.01 -10.10 -18.60
C ALA A 211 -1.78 -10.14 -19.52
N SER A 212 -0.79 -9.25 -19.34
CA SER A 212 0.43 -9.24 -20.19
C SER A 212 1.27 -10.52 -20.09
N GLY A 213 1.04 -11.36 -19.07
CA GLY A 213 1.87 -12.53 -18.80
C GLY A 213 3.30 -12.18 -18.34
N ARG A 214 3.61 -10.89 -18.15
CA ARG A 214 4.94 -10.43 -17.74
C ARG A 214 5.21 -10.89 -16.29
N PRO A 215 6.32 -11.63 -16.04
CA PRO A 215 6.71 -11.94 -14.69
C PRO A 215 7.06 -10.63 -13.97
N ARG A 216 6.30 -10.31 -12.91
CA ARG A 216 6.60 -9.15 -12.05
C ARG A 216 7.35 -9.62 -10.82
N ARG A 217 8.39 -8.86 -10.48
CA ARG A 217 9.06 -9.02 -9.19
C ARG A 217 8.10 -8.49 -8.12
N ALA A 218 7.32 -9.39 -7.53
CA ALA A 218 6.49 -9.07 -6.38
C ALA A 218 7.39 -8.50 -5.27
N GLY A 219 7.23 -7.21 -4.98
CA GLY A 219 7.84 -6.56 -3.83
C GLY A 219 7.31 -7.18 -2.53
N PRO A 220 8.04 -7.05 -1.41
CA PRO A 220 7.49 -7.43 -0.12
C PRO A 220 6.31 -6.49 0.22
N PRO A 221 5.22 -7.01 0.81
CA PRO A 221 4.06 -6.19 1.17
C PRO A 221 4.49 -5.03 2.07
N SER A 222 3.71 -3.93 2.05
CA SER A 222 3.91 -2.83 2.99
C SER A 222 3.88 -3.33 4.44
N LEU A 223 4.53 -2.59 5.34
CA LEU A 223 4.49 -2.94 6.77
C LEU A 223 3.06 -2.90 7.33
N ASP A 224 2.19 -2.06 6.79
CA ASP A 224 0.76 -2.02 7.14
C ASP A 224 0.05 -3.34 6.78
N HIS A 225 0.55 -4.05 5.78
CA HIS A 225 0.07 -5.36 5.38
C HIS A 225 0.90 -6.50 6.01
N ALA A 226 1.77 -6.24 6.97
CA ALA A 226 2.58 -7.30 7.59
C ALA A 226 1.73 -8.38 8.28
N PHE A 227 0.49 -8.05 8.68
CA PHE A 227 -0.46 -8.95 9.33
C PHE A 227 -1.43 -9.66 8.37
N THR A 228 -1.30 -9.48 7.05
CA THR A 228 -2.13 -10.24 6.10
C THR A 228 -1.70 -11.70 6.03
N ALA A 229 -2.61 -12.59 5.61
CA ALA A 229 -2.32 -14.00 5.41
C ALA A 229 -1.30 -14.19 4.27
N ARG A 230 -0.20 -14.90 4.57
CA ARG A 230 0.97 -15.07 3.69
C ARG A 230 1.59 -16.47 3.84
N GLY A 231 0.76 -17.50 4.00
CA GLY A 231 1.18 -18.89 4.19
C GLY A 231 2.18 -19.38 3.13
N THR A 232 1.97 -19.07 1.85
CA THR A 232 2.90 -19.44 0.76
C THR A 232 4.26 -18.74 0.93
N CYS A 233 4.26 -17.46 1.29
CA CYS A 233 5.48 -16.70 1.56
C CYS A 233 6.23 -17.26 2.79
N ASP A 234 5.49 -17.54 3.86
CA ASP A 234 6.03 -18.10 5.10
C ASP A 234 6.60 -19.51 4.85
N ALA A 235 5.91 -20.35 4.06
CA ALA A 235 6.36 -21.68 3.67
C ALA A 235 7.65 -21.62 2.84
N ALA A 236 7.76 -20.68 1.88
CA ALA A 236 8.97 -20.50 1.10
C ALA A 236 10.17 -20.11 1.97
N PHE A 237 10.00 -19.17 2.91
CA PHE A 237 11.08 -18.79 3.82
C PHE A 237 11.41 -19.88 4.84
N ASP A 238 10.41 -20.64 5.31
CA ASP A 238 10.63 -21.80 6.16
C ASP A 238 11.42 -22.91 5.45
N PHE A 239 11.08 -23.17 4.18
CA PHE A 239 11.80 -24.12 3.33
C PHE A 239 13.26 -23.71 3.15
N LEU A 240 13.51 -22.44 2.81
CA LEU A 240 14.87 -21.91 2.65
C LEU A 240 15.69 -21.99 3.94
N GLU A 241 15.09 -21.75 5.10
CA GLU A 241 15.75 -21.90 6.40
C GLU A 241 16.05 -23.36 6.73
N ARG A 242 15.05 -24.24 6.60
CA ARG A 242 15.16 -25.64 7.05
C ARG A 242 16.00 -26.49 6.13
N PHE A 243 15.82 -26.36 4.82
CA PHE A 243 16.36 -27.28 3.84
C PHE A 243 17.47 -26.68 2.97
N CYS A 244 17.56 -25.35 2.87
CA CYS A 244 18.59 -24.69 2.05
C CYS A 244 19.71 -24.03 2.89
N GLY A 245 19.64 -24.11 4.22
CA GLY A 245 20.68 -23.56 5.11
C GLY A 245 20.75 -22.03 5.12
N VAL A 246 19.69 -21.33 4.72
CA VAL A 246 19.64 -19.86 4.70
C VAL A 246 19.31 -19.34 6.10
N ARG A 247 19.92 -18.23 6.50
CA ARG A 247 19.64 -17.52 7.76
C ARG A 247 19.56 -16.02 7.51
N TRP A 248 18.65 -15.37 8.23
CA TRP A 248 18.46 -13.92 8.20
C TRP A 248 18.53 -13.35 9.61
N TYR A 249 19.65 -12.73 9.92
CA TYR A 249 19.91 -12.06 11.20
C TYR A 249 19.67 -10.55 11.13
N ALA A 250 19.83 -9.95 9.94
CA ALA A 250 19.65 -8.52 9.67
C ALA A 250 18.84 -8.26 8.39
N PRO A 251 18.30 -7.04 8.21
CA PRO A 251 17.58 -6.68 6.99
C PRO A 251 18.44 -6.62 5.72
N THR A 252 19.70 -6.20 5.87
CA THR A 252 20.67 -6.04 4.78
C THR A 252 21.46 -7.32 4.53
N GLU A 253 22.23 -7.36 3.44
CA GLU A 253 23.15 -8.46 3.11
C GLU A 253 24.09 -8.83 4.26
N LEU A 254 24.45 -7.87 5.14
CA LEU A 254 25.33 -8.10 6.29
C LEU A 254 24.83 -9.23 7.21
N GLY A 255 23.51 -9.37 7.37
CA GLY A 255 22.92 -10.41 8.21
C GLY A 255 22.40 -11.61 7.44
N MET A 256 22.73 -11.74 6.16
CA MET A 256 22.35 -12.90 5.37
C MET A 256 23.47 -13.93 5.33
N VAL A 257 23.16 -15.15 5.78
CA VAL A 257 24.08 -16.27 5.73
C VAL A 257 23.44 -17.38 4.92
N TYR A 258 24.10 -17.81 3.86
CA TYR A 258 23.61 -18.89 3.00
C TYR A 258 24.78 -19.60 2.32
N PRO A 259 24.65 -20.90 2.01
CA PRO A 259 25.65 -21.60 1.23
C PRO A 259 25.64 -21.14 -0.23
N THR A 260 26.81 -20.80 -0.78
CA THR A 260 26.96 -20.51 -2.21
C THR A 260 27.25 -21.79 -2.98
N ARG A 261 26.38 -22.16 -3.93
CA ARG A 261 26.53 -23.35 -4.77
C ARG A 261 25.95 -23.09 -6.17
N ALA A 262 26.53 -23.69 -7.20
CA ALA A 262 26.00 -23.60 -8.57
C ALA A 262 24.68 -24.37 -8.74
N THR A 263 24.47 -25.40 -7.92
CA THR A 263 23.27 -26.23 -7.92
C THR A 263 22.69 -26.27 -6.52
N LEU A 264 21.40 -25.94 -6.41
CA LEU A 264 20.64 -26.12 -5.18
C LEU A 264 20.14 -27.57 -5.11
N GLN A 265 20.76 -28.36 -4.24
CA GLN A 265 20.27 -29.69 -3.87
C GLN A 265 19.52 -29.59 -2.55
N VAL A 266 18.33 -30.17 -2.50
CA VAL A 266 17.43 -30.13 -1.34
C VAL A 266 16.98 -31.54 -1.01
N GLU A 267 16.93 -31.85 0.28
CA GLU A 267 16.40 -33.08 0.83
C GLU A 267 15.55 -32.69 2.05
N GLY A 268 14.39 -33.31 2.22
CA GLY A 268 13.45 -32.94 3.26
C GLY A 268 12.14 -33.72 3.19
N GLU A 269 11.31 -33.51 4.20
CA GLU A 269 9.97 -34.10 4.32
C GLU A 269 8.90 -33.08 3.92
N ASP A 270 7.73 -33.58 3.52
CA ASP A 270 6.54 -32.74 3.32
C ASP A 270 6.00 -32.25 4.66
N ILE A 271 6.08 -30.93 4.90
CA ILE A 271 5.62 -30.31 6.14
C ILE A 271 4.36 -29.50 5.87
N ARG A 272 3.28 -29.82 6.59
CA ARG A 272 2.07 -28.99 6.69
C ARG A 272 1.90 -28.52 8.13
N ARG A 273 1.93 -27.21 8.35
CA ARG A 273 1.77 -26.62 9.70
C ARG A 273 1.15 -25.24 9.66
N ALA A 274 0.56 -24.84 10.78
CA ALA A 274 0.22 -23.46 11.07
C ALA A 274 1.22 -22.88 12.08
N PRO A 275 1.43 -21.55 12.10
CA PRO A 275 2.24 -20.91 13.13
C PRO A 275 1.67 -21.16 14.54
N ALA A 276 2.56 -21.40 15.52
CA ALA A 276 2.15 -21.68 16.90
C ALA A 276 1.53 -20.46 17.62
N PHE A 277 1.94 -19.25 17.22
CA PHE A 277 1.39 -18.00 17.75
C PHE A 277 0.60 -17.28 16.66
N GLU A 278 -0.63 -16.90 17.01
CA GLU A 278 -1.50 -16.13 16.11
C GLU A 278 -1.00 -14.71 15.91
N PHE A 279 -0.45 -14.06 16.94
CA PHE A 279 0.20 -12.75 16.84
C PHE A 279 1.72 -12.92 16.86
N ARG A 280 2.39 -12.50 15.78
CA ARG A 280 3.85 -12.57 15.64
C ARG A 280 4.36 -11.18 15.29
N HIS A 281 4.81 -10.43 16.29
CA HIS A 281 5.31 -9.08 16.06
C HIS A 281 6.61 -8.85 16.83
N HIS A 282 7.51 -8.09 16.24
CA HIS A 282 8.58 -7.40 16.94
C HIS A 282 8.63 -5.98 16.41
N ALA A 283 8.98 -5.00 17.23
CA ALA A 283 9.14 -3.63 16.76
C ALA A 283 10.30 -3.59 15.74
N PRO A 284 10.03 -3.35 14.44
CA PRO A 284 11.09 -3.36 13.42
C PRO A 284 12.12 -2.25 13.67
N SER A 285 11.69 -1.17 14.32
CA SER A 285 12.54 -0.06 14.76
C SER A 285 13.68 -0.51 15.68
N GLY A 286 13.42 -1.43 16.62
CA GLY A 286 14.44 -1.91 17.56
C GLY A 286 15.60 -2.63 16.87
N ILE A 287 15.31 -3.37 15.80
CA ILE A 287 16.33 -4.05 15.00
C ILE A 287 17.13 -3.03 14.19
N ALA A 288 16.48 -2.07 13.52
CA ALA A 288 17.18 -1.01 12.80
C ALA A 288 18.14 -0.22 13.71
N HIS A 289 17.75 0.04 14.97
CA HIS A 289 18.61 0.69 15.96
C HIS A 289 19.83 -0.14 16.36
N ALA A 290 19.70 -1.46 16.46
CA ALA A 290 20.83 -2.36 16.75
C ALA A 290 21.89 -2.42 15.64
N TYR A 291 21.55 -1.97 14.42
CA TYR A 291 22.46 -1.93 13.27
C TYR A 291 23.08 -0.55 13.01
N LEU A 292 22.76 0.47 13.82
CA LEU A 292 23.36 1.80 13.70
C LEU A 292 24.89 1.70 13.84
N GLY A 293 25.60 2.03 12.76
CA GLY A 293 27.06 2.03 12.71
C GLY A 293 27.72 0.74 12.19
N LEU A 294 26.97 -0.34 11.94
CA LEU A 294 27.50 -1.59 11.37
C LEU A 294 27.25 -1.72 9.86
N SER A 295 26.20 -1.07 9.35
CA SER A 295 25.90 -0.99 7.92
C SER A 295 25.23 0.34 7.58
N ALA A 296 25.06 0.60 6.28
CA ALA A 296 24.08 1.59 5.83
C ALA A 296 22.68 1.24 6.39
N ALA A 297 21.85 2.27 6.60
CA ALA A 297 20.46 2.04 6.98
C ALA A 297 19.77 1.21 5.89
N PRO A 298 18.97 0.20 6.27
CA PRO A 298 18.24 -0.59 5.28
C PRO A 298 17.25 0.29 4.53
N SER A 299 17.09 0.02 3.25
CA SER A 299 15.96 0.53 2.48
C SER A 299 14.63 0.00 3.04
N ASP A 300 13.55 0.71 2.74
CA ASP A 300 12.20 0.27 3.10
C ASP A 300 11.87 -1.12 2.51
N GLU A 301 12.32 -1.43 1.29
CA GLU A 301 12.13 -2.77 0.70
C GLU A 301 12.90 -3.86 1.47
N GLU A 302 14.13 -3.59 1.89
CA GLU A 302 14.92 -4.54 2.70
C GLU A 302 14.27 -4.80 4.06
N LEU A 303 13.76 -3.75 4.71
CA LEU A 303 13.04 -3.87 5.98
C LEU A 303 11.76 -4.69 5.81
N ARG A 304 10.94 -4.38 4.80
CA ARG A 304 9.72 -5.14 4.48
C ARG A 304 10.03 -6.61 4.18
N ARG A 305 11.09 -6.88 3.41
CA ARG A 305 11.52 -8.25 3.10
C ARG A 305 11.99 -8.99 4.35
N PHE A 306 12.70 -8.31 5.25
CA PHE A 306 13.14 -8.89 6.51
C PHE A 306 11.98 -9.30 7.41
N VAL A 307 10.94 -8.48 7.51
CA VAL A 307 9.69 -8.82 8.20
C VAL A 307 9.07 -10.11 7.64
N CYS A 308 9.06 -10.26 6.32
CA CYS A 308 8.59 -11.50 5.66
C CYS A 308 9.48 -12.70 5.99
N ARG A 309 10.81 -12.56 5.90
CA ARG A 309 11.80 -13.61 6.23
C ARG A 309 11.65 -14.13 7.65
N ARG A 310 11.29 -13.24 8.58
CA ARG A 310 11.03 -13.56 10.00
C ARG A 310 9.62 -14.11 10.25
N ARG A 311 8.77 -14.21 9.23
CA ARG A 311 7.39 -14.71 9.31
C ARG A 311 6.57 -13.98 10.37
N LEU A 312 6.79 -12.67 10.52
CA LEU A 312 5.92 -11.84 11.35
C LEU A 312 4.54 -11.73 10.72
N GLY A 313 3.56 -11.30 11.50
CA GLY A 313 2.19 -11.11 11.08
C GLY A 313 1.22 -11.98 11.88
N GLY A 314 0.23 -12.51 11.16
CA GLY A 314 -0.89 -13.24 11.75
C GLY A 314 -1.99 -12.31 12.24
N ARG A 315 -2.75 -12.73 13.26
CA ARG A 315 -3.89 -11.98 13.79
C ARG A 315 -3.39 -10.78 14.59
N ASN A 316 -3.72 -9.57 14.16
CA ASN A 316 -3.25 -8.35 14.81
C ASN A 316 -4.01 -8.10 16.12
N PHE A 317 -3.33 -8.37 17.23
CA PHE A 317 -3.77 -8.01 18.58
C PHE A 317 -2.71 -7.20 19.27
N MET A 318 -2.40 -6.02 18.75
CA MET A 318 -1.44 -5.13 19.40
C MET A 318 -1.78 -4.97 20.89
N THR A 319 -0.88 -5.42 21.76
CA THR A 319 -1.08 -5.50 23.21
C THR A 319 -0.08 -4.60 23.94
N ASN A 320 -0.21 -3.28 23.81
CA ASN A 320 0.64 -2.36 24.58
C ASN A 320 -0.09 -1.07 25.02
N HIS A 321 0.36 -0.55 26.16
CA HIS A 321 0.00 0.73 26.78
C HIS A 321 -1.47 1.14 26.70
N SER A 322 -2.30 0.44 27.47
CA SER A 322 -3.76 0.43 27.31
C SER A 322 -4.52 1.59 27.96
N PHE A 323 -3.85 2.42 28.77
CA PHE A 323 -4.53 3.34 29.69
C PHE A 323 -4.33 4.83 29.40
N TYR A 324 -3.80 5.22 28.24
CA TYR A 324 -3.57 6.64 27.93
C TYR A 324 -4.87 7.46 27.83
N ASP A 325 -5.98 6.84 27.46
CA ASP A 325 -7.31 7.46 27.37
C ASP A 325 -7.89 7.83 28.75
N PHE A 326 -7.43 7.19 29.85
CA PHE A 326 -7.92 7.49 31.20
C PHE A 326 -7.70 8.94 31.61
N TYR A 327 -6.69 9.63 31.07
CA TYR A 327 -6.51 11.05 31.36
C TYR A 327 -7.62 11.92 30.76
N ASP A 328 -8.01 11.63 29.53
CA ASP A 328 -9.07 12.37 28.84
C ASP A 328 -10.45 12.04 29.44
N ARG A 329 -10.61 10.82 29.96
CA ARG A 329 -11.85 10.35 30.59
C ARG A 329 -12.00 10.83 32.03
N PHE A 330 -10.91 10.79 32.80
CA PHE A 330 -10.98 10.89 34.27
C PHE A 330 -10.00 11.87 34.93
N TRP A 331 -9.03 12.43 34.20
CA TRP A 331 -8.17 13.48 34.73
C TRP A 331 -8.73 14.84 34.36
N GLU A 332 -8.71 15.22 33.09
CA GLU A 332 -9.09 16.58 32.68
C GLU A 332 -9.74 16.55 31.30
N LYS A 333 -10.70 17.45 31.09
CA LYS A 333 -11.42 17.52 29.82
C LYS A 333 -10.47 18.00 28.72
N ASN A 334 -10.19 17.11 27.76
CA ASN A 334 -9.41 17.43 26.57
C ASN A 334 -10.29 18.11 25.52
N ALA A 335 -9.94 19.32 25.09
CA ALA A 335 -10.73 20.06 24.08
C ALA A 335 -10.85 19.32 22.73
N ALA A 336 -9.84 18.53 22.34
CA ALA A 336 -9.84 17.78 21.09
C ALA A 336 -10.67 16.48 21.16
N ARG A 337 -10.98 16.01 22.37
CA ARG A 337 -11.74 14.77 22.66
C ARG A 337 -12.71 14.98 23.83
N ALA A 338 -13.47 16.06 23.74
CA ALA A 338 -14.29 16.58 24.84
C ALA A 338 -15.44 15.64 25.25
N ASP A 339 -15.85 14.78 24.34
CA ASP A 339 -16.88 13.74 24.46
C ASP A 339 -16.44 12.56 25.33
N LEU A 340 -15.13 12.34 25.50
CA LEU A 340 -14.61 11.25 26.33
C LEU A 340 -14.66 11.54 27.83
N PHE A 341 -14.82 12.80 28.25
CA PHE A 341 -14.71 13.17 29.65
C PHE A 341 -15.91 12.70 30.48
N GLU A 342 -15.68 11.75 31.38
CA GLU A 342 -16.67 11.14 32.26
C GLU A 342 -16.69 11.75 33.66
N GLY A 343 -15.72 12.60 33.99
CA GLY A 343 -15.62 13.30 35.27
C GLY A 343 -14.33 13.01 36.01
N ARG A 344 -13.88 13.95 36.84
CA ARG A 344 -12.61 13.85 37.56
C ARG A 344 -12.63 12.71 38.58
N ARG A 345 -11.71 11.74 38.47
CA ARG A 345 -11.50 10.62 39.42
C ARG A 345 -10.04 10.57 39.88
N ALA A 346 -9.66 11.47 40.78
CA ALA A 346 -8.27 11.59 41.23
C ALA A 346 -7.73 10.30 41.87
N GLU A 347 -8.61 9.49 42.48
CA GLU A 347 -8.30 8.20 43.10
C GLU A 347 -7.84 7.12 42.11
N PHE A 348 -8.05 7.30 40.79
CA PHE A 348 -7.53 6.41 39.76
C PHE A 348 -6.03 6.59 39.52
N PHE A 349 -5.49 7.76 39.85
CA PHE A 349 -4.17 8.18 39.41
C PHE A 349 -3.10 7.98 40.50
N ALA A 350 -1.85 7.85 40.06
CA ALA A 350 -0.71 7.63 40.94
C ALA A 350 -0.55 8.74 41.99
N ARG A 351 -0.22 8.33 43.22
CA ARG A 351 0.00 9.23 44.37
C ARG A 351 1.47 9.58 44.54
N GLY A 352 1.72 10.74 45.15
CA GLY A 352 3.06 11.21 45.51
C GLY A 352 3.78 11.98 44.40
N TYR A 353 3.02 12.55 43.46
CA TYR A 353 3.49 13.42 42.38
C TYR A 353 2.79 14.77 42.45
N GLU A 354 3.48 15.83 42.07
CA GLU A 354 2.89 17.17 41.92
C GLU A 354 2.31 17.34 40.51
N GLY A 355 1.20 18.07 40.39
CA GLY A 355 0.54 18.31 39.10
C GLY A 355 -0.17 17.07 38.56
N ARG A 356 -0.02 16.81 37.25
CA ARG A 356 -0.60 15.64 36.57
C ARG A 356 0.23 14.39 36.87
N PRO A 357 -0.33 13.35 37.54
CA PRO A 357 0.36 12.11 37.79
C PRO A 357 0.82 11.47 36.48
N PRO A 358 1.99 10.82 36.48
CA PRO A 358 2.56 10.19 35.30
C PRO A 358 1.99 8.80 35.02
N GLN A 359 1.26 8.24 35.98
CA GLN A 359 0.76 6.87 35.96
C GLN A 359 -0.58 6.74 36.70
N LEU A 360 -1.18 5.55 36.63
CA LEU A 360 -2.35 5.16 37.41
C LEU A 360 -1.95 4.51 38.76
N CYS A 361 -2.91 4.45 39.69
CA CYS A 361 -2.77 3.71 40.94
C CYS A 361 -3.36 2.30 40.76
N TYR A 362 -2.54 1.32 40.36
CA TYR A 362 -3.03 -0.03 40.02
C TYR A 362 -3.60 -0.84 41.19
N THR A 363 -3.41 -0.38 42.43
CA THR A 363 -4.05 -0.95 43.62
C THR A 363 -5.28 -0.15 44.10
N SER A 364 -5.73 0.86 43.34
CA SER A 364 -6.97 1.60 43.63
C SER A 364 -8.18 0.71 43.35
N PRO A 365 -9.02 0.38 44.35
CA PRO A 365 -10.22 -0.43 44.14
C PRO A 365 -11.16 0.19 43.11
N GLU A 366 -11.26 1.53 43.09
CA GLU A 366 -12.12 2.25 42.18
C GLU A 366 -11.59 2.19 40.74
N LEU A 367 -10.26 2.27 40.54
CA LEU A 367 -9.67 2.05 39.22
C LEU A 367 -9.92 0.63 38.73
N VAL A 368 -9.66 -0.37 39.59
CA VAL A 368 -9.88 -1.79 39.24
C VAL A 368 -11.34 -2.02 38.86
N ALA A 369 -12.28 -1.46 39.61
CA ALA A 369 -13.70 -1.55 39.29
C ALA A 369 -14.04 -0.92 37.93
N GLN A 370 -13.47 0.24 37.61
CA GLN A 370 -13.67 0.90 36.31
C GLN A 370 -13.06 0.09 35.16
N VAL A 371 -11.84 -0.41 35.32
CA VAL A 371 -11.17 -1.26 34.32
C VAL A 371 -11.96 -2.53 34.06
N VAL A 372 -12.49 -3.18 35.10
CA VAL A 372 -13.36 -4.36 34.96
C VAL A 372 -14.67 -4.02 34.25
N LYS A 373 -15.29 -2.87 34.57
CA LYS A 373 -16.48 -2.38 33.88
C LYS A 373 -16.23 -2.18 32.38
N ASP A 374 -15.15 -1.48 32.04
CA ASP A 374 -14.79 -1.20 30.64
C ASP A 374 -14.44 -2.50 29.88
N ALA A 375 -13.69 -3.40 30.52
CA ALA A 375 -13.32 -4.67 29.92
C ALA A 375 -14.56 -5.53 29.63
N ARG A 376 -15.48 -5.65 30.60
CA ARG A 376 -16.76 -6.37 30.39
C ARG A 376 -17.57 -5.75 29.27
N ALA A 377 -17.74 -4.43 29.26
CA ALA A 377 -18.48 -3.76 28.19
C ALA A 377 -17.90 -4.06 26.79
N ARG A 378 -16.57 -4.13 26.65
CA ARG A 378 -15.94 -4.50 25.38
C ARG A 378 -16.17 -5.96 25.01
N LEU A 379 -15.99 -6.88 25.96
CA LEU A 379 -16.18 -8.31 25.74
C LEU A 379 -17.65 -8.66 25.43
N ASP A 380 -18.59 -8.10 26.20
CA ASP A 380 -20.04 -8.26 25.98
C ASP A 380 -20.47 -7.61 24.66
N GLY A 381 -19.75 -6.58 24.21
CA GLY A 381 -19.89 -5.98 22.88
C GLY A 381 -19.28 -6.79 21.74
N GLY A 382 -18.73 -7.97 22.01
CA GLY A 382 -18.19 -8.90 21.02
C GLY A 382 -16.67 -8.78 20.77
N ALA A 383 -15.94 -8.00 21.57
CA ALA A 383 -14.48 -8.03 21.49
C ALA A 383 -13.94 -9.38 21.96
N GLU A 384 -12.96 -9.93 21.23
CA GLU A 384 -12.37 -11.24 21.57
C GLU A 384 -11.41 -11.19 22.76
N TYR A 385 -10.81 -10.03 23.02
CA TYR A 385 -9.87 -9.81 24.11
C TYR A 385 -9.88 -8.34 24.53
N VAL A 386 -9.33 -8.06 25.72
CA VAL A 386 -9.08 -6.71 26.23
C VAL A 386 -7.65 -6.65 26.74
N GLN A 387 -6.89 -5.68 26.25
CA GLN A 387 -5.52 -5.43 26.71
C GLN A 387 -5.50 -4.63 28.00
N LEU A 388 -4.67 -5.05 28.95
CA LEU A 388 -4.46 -4.39 30.24
C LEU A 388 -2.97 -4.21 30.48
N VAL A 389 -2.41 -3.13 29.92
CA VAL A 389 -0.97 -2.84 29.98
C VAL A 389 -0.73 -1.44 30.53
N PRO A 390 0.06 -1.28 31.59
CA PRO A 390 0.51 0.03 32.08
C PRO A 390 1.16 0.92 31.01
N MET A 391 1.18 2.23 31.27
CA MET A 391 1.89 3.17 30.38
C MET A 391 3.39 3.00 30.53
N ASP A 392 4.15 3.29 29.45
CA ASP A 392 5.58 2.96 29.35
C ASP A 392 6.50 3.89 30.16
N ASN A 393 6.45 3.79 31.49
CA ASN A 393 7.36 4.49 32.39
C ASN A 393 7.50 3.78 33.75
N ASP A 394 8.54 4.14 34.49
CA ASP A 394 8.87 3.63 35.83
C ASP A 394 8.29 4.49 36.98
N GLN A 395 7.47 5.50 36.67
CA GLN A 395 6.95 6.45 37.64
C GLN A 395 5.70 5.90 38.34
N GLN A 396 5.89 4.76 39.02
CA GLN A 396 4.85 4.00 39.70
C GLN A 396 4.24 4.79 40.87
N CYS A 397 3.01 4.43 41.25
CA CYS A 397 2.32 5.06 42.37
C CYS A 397 3.07 4.85 43.70
N ARG A 398 3.22 5.92 44.51
CA ARG A 398 3.95 5.90 45.79
C ARG A 398 3.09 5.50 46.99
N CYS A 399 1.87 4.98 46.77
CA CYS A 399 1.04 4.49 47.86
C CYS A 399 1.58 3.16 48.40
N GLU A 400 1.34 2.88 49.69
CA GLU A 400 1.82 1.66 50.36
C GLU A 400 1.46 0.39 49.59
N GLY A 401 0.20 0.28 49.10
CA GLY A 401 -0.26 -0.88 48.35
C GLY A 401 0.51 -1.14 47.06
N CYS A 402 0.73 -0.10 46.23
CA CYS A 402 1.52 -0.24 45.01
C CYS A 402 3.00 -0.56 45.33
N GLN A 403 3.59 0.14 46.31
CA GLN A 403 5.00 -0.05 46.69
C GLN A 403 5.29 -1.45 47.26
N ALA A 404 4.30 -2.09 47.88
CA ALA A 404 4.42 -3.47 48.36
C ALA A 404 4.50 -4.51 47.23
N LEU A 405 4.03 -4.18 46.02
CA LEU A 405 4.00 -5.09 44.86
C LEU A 405 5.17 -4.88 43.89
N LEU A 406 5.95 -3.82 44.05
CA LEU A 406 7.07 -3.55 43.17
C LEU A 406 8.23 -4.50 43.45
N ASP A 407 8.77 -5.08 42.39
CA ASP A 407 10.06 -5.76 42.43
C ASP A 407 11.16 -4.71 42.63
N LYS A 408 11.78 -4.73 43.81
CA LYS A 408 12.84 -3.78 44.20
C LYS A 408 14.19 -4.13 43.58
N GLU A 409 14.35 -5.32 43.02
CA GLU A 409 15.57 -5.74 42.34
C GLU A 409 15.57 -5.30 40.88
N ASN A 410 14.41 -5.02 40.29
CA ASN A 410 14.29 -4.50 38.94
C ASN A 410 14.77 -3.05 38.85
N ARG A 411 15.83 -2.81 38.07
CA ARG A 411 16.44 -1.48 37.84
C ARG A 411 16.07 -0.87 36.49
N SER A 412 15.15 -1.48 35.75
CA SER A 412 14.69 -0.95 34.47
C SER A 412 13.91 0.35 34.67
N ARG A 413 14.19 1.33 33.80
CA ARG A 413 13.41 2.57 33.69
C ARG A 413 12.20 2.44 32.77
N GLN A 414 12.03 1.28 32.15
CA GLN A 414 10.89 0.92 31.33
C GLN A 414 10.07 -0.15 32.04
N PHE A 415 8.74 -0.04 31.97
CA PHE A 415 7.85 -1.05 32.51
C PHE A 415 8.04 -2.40 31.82
N SER A 416 8.38 -2.37 30.52
CA SER A 416 8.60 -3.56 29.69
C SER A 416 10.02 -4.14 29.84
N THR A 417 10.32 -4.78 30.96
CA THR A 417 11.51 -5.67 31.07
C THR A 417 11.20 -7.08 31.57
N GLY A 418 9.94 -7.49 31.52
CA GLY A 418 9.50 -8.85 31.78
C GLY A 418 7.99 -8.94 31.80
#